data_AF-A0A8S2ZHR4-F1
#
_entry.id   AF-A0A8S2ZHR4-F1
#
_cell.length_a   1.000
_cell.length_b   1.000
_cell.length_c   1.000
_cell.angle_alpha   90.00
_cell.angle_beta   90.00
_cell.angle_gamma   90.00
#
_symmetry.space_group_name_H-M   'P 1'
#
loop_
_entity.id
_entity.type
_entity.pdbx_description
1 polymer ?
#
loop_
_entity_poly.entity_id
_entity_poly.type
_entity_poly.pdbx_seq_one_letter_code
_entity_poly.pdbx_strand_id
1 'polypeptide(L)'
;KQLKRFIERHSSHSVQYNMNEDSILPIGEEYNKLLQSNRAVVARAVRDSWLKLSSKIPEDKYMLVAGPDEKVYLLTANMCAMVNELTSNHIEADTRIFLHVRHISSFNNFVQVVILASDTDIIVLAIGFASEYKIKLYVHSSPSRK
;
A
#
# COMPACT_ATOMS: atom_id res chain seq x y z
N LYS A 1 24.23 10.63 -17.26
CA LYS A 1 25.20 9.68 -17.87
C LYS A 1 25.27 8.32 -17.16
N GLN A 2 25.00 8.24 -15.84
CA GLN A 2 25.22 7.05 -15.01
C GLN A 2 24.08 6.01 -15.03
N LEU A 3 22.84 6.38 -15.41
CA LEU A 3 21.71 5.45 -15.55
C LEU A 3 21.82 4.54 -16.81
N LYS A 4 22.54 4.99 -17.84
CA LYS A 4 22.75 4.22 -19.07
C LYS A 4 23.59 2.95 -18.82
N ARG A 5 24.56 3.02 -17.90
CA ARG A 5 25.33 1.86 -17.41
C ARG A 5 24.55 0.95 -16.46
N PHE A 6 23.41 1.42 -15.92
CA PHE A 6 22.56 0.67 -15.00
C PHE A 6 21.56 -0.21 -15.76
N ILE A 7 21.02 0.30 -16.88
CA ILE A 7 20.09 -0.44 -17.74
C ILE A 7 20.84 -1.43 -18.66
N GLU A 8 22.02 -1.07 -19.18
CA GLU A 8 22.81 -1.92 -20.08
C GLU A 8 23.35 -3.23 -19.43
N ARG A 9 23.36 -3.34 -18.10
CA ARG A 9 23.80 -4.57 -17.39
C ARG A 9 22.67 -5.52 -16.97
N HIS A 10 21.43 -5.06 -16.93
CA HIS A 10 20.33 -5.80 -16.27
C HIS A 10 19.15 -6.10 -17.22
N SER A 11 19.41 -5.97 -18.52
CA SER A 11 18.75 -6.76 -19.55
C SER A 11 19.03 -8.25 -19.30
N SER A 12 18.01 -8.96 -18.80
CA SER A 12 17.83 -10.43 -18.71
C SER A 12 17.75 -10.93 -17.25
N HIS A 13 16.55 -11.41 -16.90
CA HIS A 13 16.18 -12.14 -15.68
C HIS A 13 15.86 -11.30 -14.42
N SER A 14 14.58 -11.32 -14.05
CA SER A 14 14.02 -11.05 -12.70
C SER A 14 14.75 -10.00 -11.86
N VAL A 15 14.45 -8.72 -12.09
CA VAL A 15 15.01 -7.62 -11.29
C VAL A 15 14.30 -7.55 -9.93
N GLN A 16 15.01 -7.93 -8.86
CA GLN A 16 14.67 -7.61 -7.47
C GLN A 16 15.16 -6.18 -7.17
N TYR A 17 14.24 -5.26 -6.89
CA TYR A 17 14.56 -3.89 -6.52
C TYR A 17 14.81 -3.84 -5.01
N ASN A 18 16.07 -3.76 -4.59
CA ASN A 18 16.41 -3.58 -3.18
C ASN A 18 16.46 -2.09 -2.86
N MET A 19 15.34 -1.54 -2.41
CA MET A 19 15.27 -0.17 -1.92
C MET A 19 15.74 -0.16 -0.45
N ASN A 20 16.98 0.29 -0.25
CA ASN A 20 17.54 0.62 1.07
C ASN A 20 16.91 1.91 1.61
N GLU A 21 17.05 2.17 2.91
CA GLU A 21 16.46 3.31 3.64
C GLU A 21 16.75 4.69 3.00
N ASP A 22 17.85 4.83 2.25
CA ASP A 22 18.26 6.06 1.57
C ASP A 22 17.89 6.12 0.08
N SER A 23 17.06 5.18 -0.41
CA SER A 23 16.69 5.12 -1.83
C SER A 23 15.68 6.20 -2.16
N ILE A 24 16.16 7.36 -2.59
CA ILE A 24 15.32 8.41 -3.16
C ILE A 24 14.82 7.89 -4.51
N LEU A 25 13.55 7.50 -4.56
CA LEU A 25 12.87 7.21 -5.83
C LEU A 25 13.08 8.41 -6.76
N PRO A 26 13.39 8.19 -8.06
CA PRO A 26 13.44 9.29 -9.01
C PRO A 26 12.14 10.09 -8.92
N ILE A 27 12.21 11.41 -9.10
CA ILE A 27 11.05 12.31 -9.01
C ILE A 27 10.77 12.85 -10.41
N GLY A 28 9.50 13.00 -10.79
CA GLY A 28 9.10 13.59 -12.07
C GLY A 28 8.88 12.59 -13.21
N GLU A 29 9.16 12.97 -14.45
CA GLU A 29 8.80 12.17 -15.64
C GLU A 29 9.44 10.77 -15.69
N GLU A 30 10.67 10.61 -15.20
CA GLU A 30 11.34 9.31 -15.16
C GLU A 30 10.65 8.34 -14.18
N TYR A 31 10.13 8.86 -13.06
CA TYR A 31 9.33 8.10 -12.11
C TYR A 31 8.00 7.66 -12.73
N ASN A 32 7.34 8.55 -13.45
CA ASN A 32 6.07 8.25 -14.11
C ASN A 32 6.25 7.17 -15.18
N LYS A 33 7.33 7.23 -15.97
CA LYS A 33 7.68 6.16 -16.94
C LYS A 33 7.99 4.84 -16.24
N LEU A 34 8.77 4.87 -15.16
CA LEU A 34 9.08 3.67 -14.37
C LEU A 34 7.81 3.04 -13.80
N LEU A 35 6.93 3.86 -13.21
CA LEU A 35 5.64 3.42 -12.69
C LEU A 35 4.79 2.80 -13.79
N GLN A 36 4.62 3.45 -14.94
CA GLN A 36 3.75 2.94 -16.01
C GLN A 36 4.14 1.54 -16.48
N SER A 37 5.44 1.23 -16.59
CA SER A 37 5.91 -0.06 -17.09
C SER A 37 6.15 -1.10 -16.00
N ASN A 38 6.25 -0.71 -14.72
CA ASN A 38 6.68 -1.62 -13.64
C ASN A 38 5.87 -1.48 -12.33
N ARG A 39 4.61 -1.03 -12.38
CA ARG A 39 3.75 -0.78 -11.20
C ARG A 39 3.85 -1.84 -10.11
N ALA A 40 3.67 -3.11 -10.48
CA ALA A 40 3.73 -4.21 -9.52
C ALA A 40 5.11 -4.33 -8.86
N VAL A 41 6.19 -4.19 -9.63
CA VAL A 41 7.53 -4.31 -9.09
C VAL A 41 7.86 -3.15 -8.15
N VAL A 42 7.46 -1.92 -8.50
CA VAL A 42 7.62 -0.74 -7.64
C VAL A 42 6.79 -0.89 -6.37
N ALA A 43 5.53 -1.31 -6.46
CA ALA A 43 4.66 -1.53 -5.31
C ALA A 43 5.24 -2.59 -4.36
N ARG A 44 5.82 -3.67 -4.91
CA ARG A 44 6.51 -4.70 -4.11
C ARG A 44 7.72 -4.11 -3.39
N ALA A 45 8.56 -3.36 -4.10
CA ALA A 45 9.74 -2.75 -3.51
C ALA A 45 9.36 -1.78 -2.39
N VAL A 46 8.34 -0.94 -2.59
CA VAL A 46 7.82 -0.02 -1.56
C VAL A 46 7.36 -0.81 -0.34
N ARG A 47 6.52 -1.84 -0.51
CA ARG A 47 6.08 -2.70 0.59
C ARG A 47 7.27 -3.28 1.35
N ASP A 48 8.22 -3.89 0.66
CA ASP A 48 9.36 -4.55 1.27
C ASP A 48 10.26 -3.55 2.04
N SER A 49 10.35 -2.30 1.58
CA SER A 49 10.99 -1.22 2.36
C SER A 49 10.22 -0.90 3.65
N TRP A 50 8.89 -0.80 3.59
CA TRP A 50 8.08 -0.56 4.80
C TRP A 50 8.19 -1.69 5.83
N LEU A 51 8.32 -2.95 5.40
CA LEU A 51 8.51 -4.08 6.31
C LEU A 51 9.78 -3.95 7.17
N LYS A 52 10.82 -3.28 6.65
CA LYS A 52 12.07 -3.02 7.38
C LYS A 52 11.92 -1.92 8.44
N LEU A 53 10.86 -1.12 8.37
CA LEU A 53 10.62 0.04 9.23
C LEU A 53 9.70 -0.25 10.43
N SER A 54 9.48 -1.52 10.79
CA SER A 54 8.61 -1.89 11.93
C SER A 54 9.02 -1.18 13.23
N SER A 55 10.32 -1.06 13.49
CA SER A 55 10.89 -0.37 14.66
C SER A 55 10.61 1.14 14.71
N LYS A 56 10.13 1.74 13.61
CA LYS A 56 9.74 3.15 13.53
C LYS A 56 8.25 3.37 13.81
N ILE A 57 7.46 2.30 13.96
CA ILE A 57 6.05 2.39 14.28
C ILE A 57 5.90 2.72 15.77
N PRO A 58 5.12 3.74 16.15
CA PRO A 58 4.82 4.02 17.56
C PRO A 58 4.17 2.82 18.27
N GLU A 59 4.45 2.62 19.56
CA GLU A 59 3.99 1.45 20.33
C GLU A 59 2.47 1.29 20.37
N ASP A 60 1.73 2.39 20.33
CA ASP A 60 0.27 2.44 20.33
C ASP A 60 -0.36 2.28 18.94
N LYS A 61 0.48 2.06 17.91
CA LYS A 61 0.05 2.00 16.51
C LYS A 61 0.45 0.69 15.85
N TYR A 62 -0.29 0.39 14.81
CA TYR A 62 0.09 -0.64 13.85
C TYR A 62 -0.16 -0.14 12.44
N MET A 63 0.48 -0.79 11.49
CA MET A 63 0.34 -0.52 10.07
C MET A 63 0.09 -1.83 9.33
N LEU A 64 -0.94 -1.86 8.50
CA LEU A 64 -1.17 -2.94 7.55
C LEU A 64 -0.56 -2.54 6.21
N VAL A 65 0.33 -3.37 5.67
CA VAL A 65 1.00 -3.13 4.39
C VAL A 65 0.63 -4.24 3.42
N ALA A 66 -0.02 -3.86 2.33
CA ALA A 66 -0.36 -4.74 1.22
C ALA A 66 0.50 -4.39 -0.01
N GLY A 67 0.70 -5.37 -0.89
CA GLY A 67 1.45 -5.20 -2.13
C GLY A 67 0.69 -5.72 -3.35
N PRO A 68 1.38 -5.89 -4.50
CA PRO A 68 0.77 -6.43 -5.71
C PRO A 68 0.46 -7.93 -5.63
N ASP A 69 1.01 -8.63 -4.63
CA ASP A 69 0.64 -10.01 -4.36
C ASP A 69 -0.50 -10.07 -3.34
N GLU A 70 -0.87 -11.28 -2.97
CA GLU A 70 -2.01 -11.54 -2.08
C GLU A 70 -1.65 -11.33 -0.61
N LYS A 71 -0.38 -11.03 -0.29
CA LYS A 71 0.10 -10.98 1.09
C LYS A 71 -0.14 -9.61 1.72
N VAL A 72 -0.66 -9.64 2.93
CA VAL A 72 -0.80 -8.47 3.80
C VAL A 72 0.01 -8.70 5.07
N TYR A 73 0.75 -7.67 5.48
CA TYR A 73 1.60 -7.71 6.66
C TYR A 73 1.11 -6.71 7.70
N LEU A 74 1.02 -7.14 8.96
CA LEU A 74 0.85 -6.32 10.14
C LEU A 74 2.22 -5.96 10.69
N LEU A 75 2.48 -4.67 10.81
CA LEU A 75 3.65 -4.11 11.44
C LEU A 75 3.23 -3.39 12.73
N THR A 76 3.91 -3.70 13.82
CA THR A 76 3.90 -2.94 15.08
C THR A 76 5.34 -2.56 15.43
N ALA A 77 5.55 -1.78 16.50
CA ALA A 77 6.88 -1.44 16.99
C ALA A 77 7.81 -2.67 17.16
N ASN A 78 7.21 -3.82 17.52
CA ASN A 78 7.94 -5.02 17.95
C ASN A 78 7.70 -6.23 17.03
N MET A 79 6.83 -6.14 16.02
CA MET A 79 6.39 -7.29 15.25
C MET A 79 6.21 -6.96 13.78
N CYS A 80 6.57 -7.91 12.92
CA CYS A 80 6.16 -7.98 11.52
C CYS A 80 5.58 -9.37 11.26
N ALA A 81 4.28 -9.47 11.02
CA ALA A 81 3.60 -10.75 10.81
C ALA A 81 2.66 -10.69 9.61
N MET A 82 2.49 -11.81 8.91
CA MET A 82 1.52 -11.91 7.81
C MET A 82 0.11 -12.13 8.36
N VAL A 83 -0.89 -11.45 7.80
CA VAL A 83 -2.30 -11.55 8.21
C VAL A 83 -3.08 -12.33 7.16
N ASN A 84 -3.23 -13.64 7.38
CA ASN A 84 -3.85 -14.54 6.41
C ASN A 84 -5.31 -14.17 6.10
N GLU A 85 -6.04 -13.61 7.06
CA GLU A 85 -7.45 -13.20 6.93
C GLU A 85 -7.67 -12.04 5.94
N LEU A 86 -6.59 -11.32 5.62
CA LEU A 86 -6.59 -10.18 4.71
C LEU A 86 -6.00 -10.54 3.33
N THR A 87 -5.75 -11.82 3.08
CA THR A 87 -5.30 -12.31 1.78
C THR A 87 -6.36 -12.03 0.73
N SER A 88 -5.97 -11.37 -0.37
CA SER A 88 -6.89 -10.94 -1.43
C SER A 88 -6.25 -11.17 -2.79
N ASN A 89 -6.99 -11.81 -3.70
CA ASN A 89 -6.57 -11.88 -5.09
C ASN A 89 -6.52 -10.45 -5.67
N HIS A 90 -5.46 -10.18 -6.42
CA HIS A 90 -5.02 -8.87 -6.92
C HIS A 90 -5.96 -8.24 -7.97
N ILE A 91 -7.19 -8.77 -8.10
CA ILE A 91 -8.14 -8.41 -9.15
C ILE A 91 -8.77 -7.03 -8.87
N GLU A 92 -8.93 -6.64 -7.61
CA GLU A 92 -9.53 -5.35 -7.24
C GLU A 92 -8.79 -4.74 -6.02
N ALA A 93 -7.89 -3.78 -6.29
CA ALA A 93 -7.20 -3.04 -5.23
C ALA A 93 -8.17 -2.21 -4.37
N ASP A 94 -9.26 -1.73 -4.97
CA ASP A 94 -10.23 -0.86 -4.31
C ASP A 94 -11.07 -1.62 -3.28
N THR A 95 -11.49 -2.85 -3.59
CA THR A 95 -12.23 -3.69 -2.64
C THR A 95 -11.36 -4.20 -1.50
N ARG A 96 -10.03 -4.30 -1.70
CA ARG A 96 -9.08 -4.63 -0.63
C ARG A 96 -9.08 -3.59 0.50
N ILE A 97 -9.27 -2.31 0.19
CA ILE A 97 -9.40 -1.26 1.22
C ILE A 97 -10.58 -1.58 2.13
N PHE A 98 -11.69 -2.03 1.57
CA PHE A 98 -12.90 -2.39 2.32
C PHE A 98 -12.76 -3.69 3.13
N LEU A 99 -11.90 -4.63 2.70
CA LEU A 99 -11.49 -5.76 3.55
C LEU A 99 -10.76 -5.27 4.81
N HIS A 100 -9.87 -4.27 4.68
CA HIS A 100 -9.20 -3.67 5.82
C HIS A 100 -10.16 -2.90 6.73
N VAL A 101 -11.12 -2.15 6.16
CA VAL A 101 -12.17 -1.47 6.94
C VAL A 101 -12.99 -2.50 7.74
N ARG A 102 -13.41 -3.59 7.11
CA ARG A 102 -14.16 -4.66 7.79
C ARG A 102 -13.36 -5.28 8.93
N HIS A 103 -12.08 -5.57 8.70
CA HIS A 103 -11.20 -6.12 9.72
C HIS A 103 -11.01 -5.14 10.88
N ILE A 104 -10.77 -3.85 10.64
CA ILE A 104 -10.68 -2.84 11.71
C ILE A 104 -12.01 -2.74 12.47
N SER A 105 -13.14 -2.82 11.78
CA SER A 105 -14.47 -2.73 12.40
C SER A 105 -14.82 -3.90 13.32
N SER A 106 -14.09 -5.01 13.27
CA SER A 106 -14.30 -6.14 14.19
C SER A 106 -13.64 -5.92 15.56
N PHE A 107 -12.72 -4.96 15.67
CA PHE A 107 -12.08 -4.61 16.94
C PHE A 107 -12.81 -3.46 17.63
N ASN A 108 -13.10 -3.64 18.93
CA ASN A 108 -13.87 -2.67 19.72
C ASN A 108 -13.10 -1.39 20.08
N ASN A 109 -11.79 -1.33 19.83
CA ASN A 109 -10.95 -0.18 20.15
C ASN A 109 -10.92 0.90 19.06
N PHE A 110 -11.53 0.65 17.89
CA PHE A 110 -11.64 1.63 16.82
C PHE A 110 -13.05 2.20 16.74
N VAL A 111 -13.15 3.52 16.70
CA VAL A 111 -14.44 4.25 16.63
C VAL A 111 -14.72 4.85 15.25
N GLN A 112 -13.68 4.99 14.42
CA GLN A 112 -13.77 5.56 13.08
C GLN A 112 -12.67 5.04 12.16
N VAL A 113 -12.95 5.06 10.86
CA VAL A 113 -11.99 4.78 9.77
C VAL A 113 -11.98 5.97 8.82
N VAL A 114 -10.78 6.39 8.42
CA VAL A 114 -10.58 7.42 7.40
C VAL A 114 -9.86 6.78 6.21
N ILE A 115 -10.53 6.72 5.07
CA ILE A 115 -9.94 6.29 3.80
C ILE A 115 -9.42 7.54 3.09
N LEU A 116 -8.12 7.55 2.78
CA LEU A 116 -7.53 8.55 1.89
C LEU A 116 -7.42 7.94 0.49
N ALA A 117 -8.27 8.40 -0.42
CA ALA A 117 -8.31 7.89 -1.79
C ALA A 117 -8.64 9.02 -2.76
N SER A 118 -7.90 9.09 -3.87
CA SER A 118 -8.23 9.99 -4.99
C SER A 118 -9.15 9.32 -6.02
N ASP A 119 -9.33 8.00 -5.91
CA ASP A 119 -10.18 7.23 -6.80
C ASP A 119 -11.67 7.42 -6.44
N THR A 120 -12.49 7.66 -7.45
CA THR A 120 -13.94 7.83 -7.27
C THR A 120 -14.63 6.50 -7.01
N ASP A 121 -14.09 5.39 -7.51
CA ASP A 121 -14.69 4.06 -7.30
C ASP A 121 -14.68 3.70 -5.81
N ILE A 122 -13.64 4.10 -5.07
CA ILE A 122 -13.58 3.96 -3.61
C ILE A 122 -14.67 4.79 -2.92
N ILE A 123 -14.98 6.00 -3.40
CA ILE A 123 -16.06 6.81 -2.84
C ILE A 123 -17.41 6.13 -3.06
N VAL A 124 -17.66 5.63 -4.27
CA VAL A 124 -18.91 4.91 -4.62
C VAL A 124 -19.06 3.65 -3.77
N LEU A 125 -18.00 2.85 -3.64
CA LEU A 125 -17.97 1.67 -2.79
C LEU A 125 -18.22 2.03 -1.32
N ALA A 126 -17.61 3.10 -0.81
CA ALA A 126 -17.81 3.53 0.58
C ALA A 126 -19.25 3.90 0.86
N ILE A 127 -19.93 4.56 -0.08
CA ILE A 127 -21.37 4.88 0.04
C ILE A 127 -22.20 3.60 -0.03
N GLY A 128 -21.91 2.71 -0.99
CA GLY A 128 -22.67 1.48 -1.22
C GLY A 128 -22.62 0.52 -0.02
N PHE A 129 -21.48 0.44 0.66
CA PHE A 129 -21.27 -0.45 1.81
C PHE A 129 -21.35 0.27 3.16
N ALA A 130 -21.67 1.57 3.21
CA ALA A 130 -21.66 2.35 4.44
C ALA A 130 -22.49 1.73 5.58
N SER A 131 -23.65 1.14 5.25
CA SER A 131 -24.54 0.52 6.22
C SER A 131 -24.06 -0.84 6.75
N GLU A 132 -23.10 -1.48 6.09
CA GLU A 132 -22.58 -2.78 6.52
C GLU A 132 -21.52 -2.65 7.63
N TYR A 133 -20.93 -1.47 7.79
CA TYR A 133 -19.88 -1.23 8.77
C TYR A 133 -20.46 -0.67 10.06
N LYS A 134 -20.10 -1.29 11.19
CA LYS A 134 -20.45 -0.81 12.54
C LYS A 134 -19.58 0.36 13.02
N ILE A 135 -18.74 0.90 12.15
CA ILE A 135 -17.75 1.95 12.44
C ILE A 135 -17.99 3.16 11.54
N LYS A 136 -17.75 4.37 12.05
CA LYS A 136 -17.91 5.60 11.26
C LYS A 136 -16.86 5.63 10.14
N LEU A 137 -17.30 5.73 8.89
CA LEU A 137 -16.43 5.78 7.73
C LEU A 137 -16.38 7.19 7.14
N TYR A 138 -15.17 7.71 6.94
CA TYR A 138 -14.91 8.97 6.24
C TYR A 138 -14.02 8.70 5.04
N VAL A 139 -14.35 9.28 3.88
CA VAL A 139 -13.48 9.23 2.70
C VAL A 139 -12.99 10.64 2.42
N HIS A 140 -11.68 10.84 2.50
CA HIS A 140 -11.02 12.07 2.09
C HIS A 140 -10.46 11.90 0.69
N SER A 141 -10.96 12.70 -0.24
CA SER A 141 -10.40 12.85 -1.57
C SER A 141 -9.59 14.14 -1.61
N SER A 142 -8.28 14.00 -1.79
CA SER A 142 -7.44 15.16 -2.10
C SER A 142 -7.71 15.59 -3.53
N PRO A 143 -7.96 16.90 -3.80
CA PRO A 143 -8.10 17.37 -5.16
C PRO A 143 -6.82 17.05 -5.95
N SER A 144 -6.97 16.44 -7.11
CA SER A 144 -5.87 16.22 -8.04
C SER A 144 -5.22 17.57 -8.33
N ARG A 145 -3.94 17.71 -7.99
CA ARG A 145 -3.17 18.91 -8.35
C ARG A 145 -3.17 18.99 -9.88
N LYS A 146 -3.89 19.97 -10.43
CA LYS A 146 -3.83 20.34 -11.84
C LYS A 146 -2.44 20.88 -12.17
#